data_AF-A0A814ABY8-F1
#
_entry.id   AF-A0A814ABY8-F1
#
_cell.length_a   1.000
_cell.length_b   1.000
_cell.length_c   1.000
_cell.angle_alpha   90.00
_cell.angle_beta   90.00
_cell.angle_gamma   90.00
#
_symmetry.space_group_name_H-M   'P 1'
#
loop_
_entity.id
_entity.type
_entity.pdbx_description
1 polymer ?
#
loop_
_entity_poly.entity_id
_entity_poly.type
_entity_poly.pdbx_seq_one_letter_code
_entity_poly.pdbx_strand_id
1 'polypeptide(L)'
;MRFWPAFHTYLVDIISNFPNKLIFRAPKNVRLRMTVDHLELNENPGSCLTHYNHDTCLWECYHAPYTTGHHRRFIWLLDSESDDPWTTAARFDVYIEKIIESLYYPITTNIFNALRCQLITPMNGILAKKSLPEDIIIRVPCVRDIQLQIDEKTLVTGDCLQNDIYRVKIPPSVDDHSRNFVLMGLCFNDMYYSILITYKIE
;
A
#
# COMPACT_ATOMS: atom_id res chain seq x y z
N MET A 1 -0.34 -18.59 -14.34
CA MET A 1 0.14 -18.42 -12.94
C MET A 1 1.32 -19.33 -12.72
N ARG A 2 2.34 -18.88 -11.98
CA ARG A 2 3.49 -19.71 -11.57
C ARG A 2 3.75 -19.51 -10.09
N PHE A 3 4.04 -20.60 -9.38
CA PHE A 3 4.40 -20.61 -7.97
C PHE A 3 5.85 -21.06 -7.82
N TRP A 4 6.56 -20.44 -6.89
CA TRP A 4 7.90 -20.84 -6.47
C TRP A 4 7.81 -21.63 -5.16
N PRO A 5 8.85 -22.41 -4.82
CA PRO A 5 8.87 -23.22 -3.60
C PRO A 5 8.46 -22.44 -2.34
N ALA A 6 8.92 -21.19 -2.21
CA ALA A 6 8.57 -20.31 -1.10
C ALA A 6 7.05 -20.18 -0.86
N PHE A 7 6.23 -20.12 -1.92
CA PHE A 7 4.77 -20.03 -1.78
C PHE A 7 4.18 -21.21 -1.00
N HIS A 8 4.68 -22.43 -1.29
CA HIS A 8 4.24 -23.65 -0.63
C HIS A 8 4.89 -23.82 0.74
N THR A 9 6.18 -23.49 0.88
CA THR A 9 6.90 -23.55 2.15
C THR A 9 6.26 -22.69 3.22
N TYR A 10 5.80 -21.50 2.86
CA TYR A 10 5.19 -20.55 3.79
C TYR A 10 3.67 -20.64 3.87
N LEU A 11 3.06 -21.70 3.32
CA LEU A 11 1.61 -21.98 3.39
C LEU A 11 0.75 -20.77 3.03
N VAL A 12 1.09 -20.10 1.92
CA VAL A 12 0.31 -18.96 1.42
C VAL A 12 -0.88 -19.49 0.62
N ASP A 13 -2.10 -19.08 0.97
CA ASP A 13 -3.31 -19.42 0.21
C ASP A 13 -3.78 -18.22 -0.61
N ILE A 14 -4.19 -18.45 -1.86
CA ILE A 14 -4.93 -17.44 -2.65
C ILE A 14 -6.42 -17.61 -2.37
N ILE A 15 -7.04 -16.56 -1.85
CA ILE A 15 -8.48 -16.54 -1.53
C ILE A 15 -9.29 -16.00 -2.71
N SER A 16 -8.74 -15.06 -3.49
CA SER A 16 -9.40 -14.50 -4.66
C SER A 16 -8.39 -13.93 -5.67
N ASN A 17 -8.73 -14.04 -6.96
CA ASN A 17 -7.93 -13.57 -8.08
C ASN A 17 -8.71 -12.61 -9.01
N PHE A 18 -9.18 -11.48 -8.50
CA PHE A 18 -9.71 -10.44 -9.37
C PHE A 18 -8.59 -9.78 -10.20
N PRO A 19 -8.89 -9.23 -11.39
CA PRO A 19 -7.89 -8.59 -12.25
C PRO A 19 -7.10 -7.51 -11.50
N ASN A 20 -7.78 -6.76 -10.62
CA ASN A 20 -7.21 -5.60 -9.93
C ASN A 20 -6.95 -5.84 -8.43
N LYS A 21 -7.34 -7.00 -7.88
CA LYS A 21 -7.19 -7.34 -6.46
C LYS A 21 -6.88 -8.83 -6.28
N LEU A 22 -5.73 -9.12 -5.69
CA LEU A 22 -5.35 -10.46 -5.24
C LEU A 22 -5.44 -10.51 -3.72
N ILE A 23 -6.03 -11.56 -3.18
CA ILE A 23 -6.21 -11.72 -1.72
C ILE A 23 -5.48 -12.97 -1.27
N PHE A 24 -4.65 -12.82 -0.23
CA PHE A 24 -3.84 -13.90 0.30
C PHE A 24 -4.08 -14.11 1.79
N ARG A 25 -4.10 -15.37 2.21
CA ARG A 25 -3.87 -15.75 3.60
C ARG A 25 -2.40 -16.13 3.75
N ALA A 26 -1.76 -15.66 4.81
CA ALA A 26 -0.38 -16.00 5.14
C ALA A 26 -0.19 -16.11 6.66
N PRO A 27 0.82 -16.86 7.13
CA PRO A 27 1.19 -16.93 8.54
C PRO A 27 1.51 -15.57 9.19
N LYS A 28 1.51 -15.53 10.53
CA LYS A 28 1.75 -14.30 11.31
C LYS A 28 3.17 -13.74 11.20
N ASN A 29 4.15 -14.57 10.87
CA ASN A 29 5.52 -14.17 10.60
C ASN A 29 5.75 -13.79 9.13
N VAL A 30 4.77 -14.01 8.25
CA VAL A 30 4.92 -13.75 6.82
C VAL A 30 4.44 -12.34 6.48
N ARG A 31 5.24 -11.64 5.66
CA ARG A 31 4.92 -10.36 5.04
C ARG A 31 4.85 -10.52 3.54
N LEU A 32 3.90 -9.82 2.91
CA LEU A 32 3.74 -9.83 1.46
C LEU A 32 3.95 -8.43 0.88
N ARG A 33 4.43 -8.41 -0.36
CA ARG A 33 4.50 -7.20 -1.19
C ARG A 33 4.21 -7.59 -2.63
N MET A 34 3.45 -6.76 -3.34
CA MET A 34 3.31 -6.87 -4.78
C MET A 34 4.21 -5.87 -5.51
N THR A 35 4.79 -6.31 -6.62
CA THR A 35 5.30 -5.41 -7.67
C THR A 35 4.69 -5.80 -9.00
N VAL A 36 4.73 -4.89 -9.96
CA VAL A 36 4.20 -5.12 -11.30
C VAL A 36 5.23 -4.68 -12.31
N ASP A 37 5.43 -5.49 -13.34
CA ASP A 37 6.21 -5.17 -14.52
C ASP A 37 5.31 -5.20 -15.75
N HIS A 38 5.60 -4.34 -16.73
CA HIS A 38 5.02 -4.42 -18.06
C HIS A 38 5.90 -5.30 -18.94
N LEU A 39 5.29 -6.14 -19.78
CA LEU A 39 6.06 -7.01 -20.68
C LEU A 39 6.71 -6.23 -21.84
N GLU A 40 6.13 -5.10 -22.23
CA GLU A 40 6.74 -4.19 -23.19
C GLU A 40 7.67 -3.20 -22.46
N LEU A 41 8.90 -3.07 -22.98
CA LEU A 41 9.96 -2.26 -22.38
C LEU A 41 9.56 -0.78 -22.30
N ASN A 42 9.83 -0.17 -21.14
CA ASN A 42 9.72 1.28 -20.84
C ASN A 42 8.31 1.85 -20.63
N GLU A 43 7.28 1.01 -20.49
CA GLU A 43 5.96 1.50 -20.06
C GLU A 43 5.80 1.43 -18.53
N ASN A 44 5.14 2.42 -17.95
CA ASN A 44 4.79 2.40 -16.53
C ASN A 44 3.63 1.40 -16.32
N PRO A 45 3.85 0.29 -15.60
CA PRO A 45 2.85 -0.78 -15.45
C PRO A 45 1.64 -0.39 -14.59
N GLY A 46 1.65 0.80 -13.99
CA GLY A 46 0.61 1.27 -13.10
C GLY A 46 1.10 1.48 -11.67
N SER A 47 0.14 1.54 -10.75
CA SER A 47 0.40 1.58 -9.31
C SER A 47 -0.05 0.29 -8.63
N CYS A 48 0.57 0.01 -7.49
CA CYS A 48 0.18 -1.09 -6.64
C CYS A 48 0.13 -0.66 -5.17
N LEU A 49 -0.78 -1.29 -4.42
CA LEU A 49 -0.85 -1.18 -2.98
C LEU A 49 -0.89 -2.59 -2.41
N THR A 50 -0.03 -2.85 -1.44
CA THR A 50 -0.14 -4.05 -0.61
C THR A 50 -0.42 -3.60 0.80
N HIS A 51 -1.46 -4.14 1.43
CA HIS A 51 -1.75 -3.85 2.82
C HIS A 51 -2.32 -5.08 3.52
N TYR A 52 -2.34 -5.06 4.85
CA TYR A 52 -2.94 -6.13 5.65
C TYR A 52 -4.30 -5.68 6.16
N ASN A 53 -5.37 -6.35 5.73
CA ASN A 53 -6.71 -6.11 6.25
C ASN A 53 -6.86 -6.84 7.59
N HIS A 54 -6.86 -6.06 8.67
CA HIS A 54 -6.92 -6.57 10.05
C HIS A 54 -8.27 -7.16 10.43
N ASP A 55 -9.35 -6.73 9.79
CA ASP A 55 -10.70 -7.23 10.10
C ASP A 55 -10.90 -8.64 9.53
N THR A 56 -10.31 -8.91 8.36
CA THR A 56 -10.36 -10.24 7.73
C THR A 56 -9.14 -11.10 8.00
N CYS A 57 -8.07 -10.52 8.59
CA CYS A 57 -6.75 -11.15 8.74
C CYS A 57 -6.14 -11.62 7.41
N LEU A 58 -6.33 -10.84 6.33
CA LEU A 58 -5.88 -11.19 4.97
C LEU A 58 -5.00 -10.09 4.39
N TRP A 59 -4.02 -10.50 3.58
CA TRP A 59 -3.27 -9.58 2.74
C TRP A 59 -4.07 -9.25 1.49
N GLU A 60 -4.13 -7.97 1.15
CA GLU A 60 -4.77 -7.50 -0.06
C GLU A 60 -3.75 -6.77 -0.93
N CYS A 61 -3.59 -7.25 -2.15
CA CYS A 61 -2.65 -6.73 -3.14
C CYS A 61 -3.45 -6.16 -4.30
N TYR A 62 -3.43 -4.84 -4.43
CA TYR A 62 -4.15 -4.09 -5.43
C TYR A 62 -3.24 -3.63 -6.56
N HIS A 63 -3.73 -3.72 -7.80
CA HIS A 63 -3.05 -3.24 -8.99
C HIS A 63 -4.01 -2.37 -9.80
N ALA A 64 -3.57 -1.16 -10.15
CA ALA A 64 -4.25 -0.27 -11.07
C ALA A 64 -3.36 -0.04 -12.30
N PRO A 65 -3.64 -0.69 -13.44
CA PRO A 65 -2.83 -0.56 -14.65
C PRO A 65 -3.03 0.79 -15.34
N TYR A 66 -1.96 1.36 -15.90
CA TYR A 66 -2.02 2.59 -16.73
C TYR A 66 -2.05 2.31 -18.22
N THR A 67 -1.68 1.10 -18.62
CA THR A 67 -1.65 0.68 -20.02
C THR A 67 -2.48 -0.60 -20.18
N THR A 68 -3.06 -0.76 -21.36
CA THR A 68 -3.65 -2.04 -21.80
C THR A 68 -2.53 -3.00 -22.20
N GLY A 69 -2.83 -4.30 -22.31
CA GLY A 69 -1.85 -5.30 -22.73
C GLY A 69 -1.45 -6.25 -21.61
N HIS A 70 -0.28 -6.87 -21.72
CA HIS A 70 0.17 -7.90 -20.79
C HIS A 70 0.97 -7.34 -19.62
N HIS A 71 0.45 -7.55 -18.41
CA HIS A 71 1.07 -7.17 -17.16
C HIS A 71 1.50 -8.40 -16.37
N ARG A 72 2.63 -8.28 -15.68
CA ARG A 72 3.17 -9.32 -14.82
C ARG A 72 3.24 -8.85 -13.39
N ARG A 73 2.40 -9.45 -12.55
CA ARG A 73 2.36 -9.17 -11.10
C ARG A 73 3.22 -10.19 -10.38
N PHE A 74 4.13 -9.71 -9.55
CA PHE A 74 4.99 -10.52 -8.69
C PHE A 74 4.55 -10.36 -7.25
N ILE A 75 4.37 -11.48 -6.57
CA ILE A 75 4.15 -11.51 -5.13
C ILE A 75 5.46 -11.92 -4.49
N TRP A 76 5.99 -11.00 -3.70
CA TRP A 76 7.17 -11.17 -2.88
C TRP A 76 6.76 -11.53 -1.47
N LEU A 77 7.56 -12.37 -0.84
CA LEU A 77 7.39 -12.81 0.53
C LEU A 77 8.67 -12.54 1.32
N LEU A 78 8.48 -12.15 2.58
CA LEU A 78 9.53 -12.08 3.58
C LEU A 78 9.05 -12.80 4.84
N ASP A 79 9.85 -13.73 5.35
CA ASP A 79 9.66 -14.27 6.70
C ASP A 79 10.30 -13.29 7.69
N SER A 80 9.52 -12.73 8.61
CA SER A 80 10.03 -11.79 9.60
C SER A 80 10.84 -12.45 10.72
N GLU A 81 10.83 -13.77 10.80
CA GLU A 81 11.60 -14.55 11.78
C GLU A 81 12.93 -15.08 11.22
N SER A 82 13.19 -14.88 9.91
CA SER A 82 14.48 -15.21 9.29
C SER A 82 15.21 -13.95 8.81
N ASP A 83 16.53 -14.06 8.65
CA ASP A 83 17.37 -13.02 8.05
C ASP A 83 17.35 -13.07 6.51
N ASP A 84 16.49 -13.90 5.92
CA ASP A 84 16.45 -14.08 4.47
C ASP A 84 15.90 -12.83 3.76
N PRO A 85 16.40 -12.51 2.56
CA PRO A 85 15.84 -11.42 1.78
C PRO A 85 14.45 -11.76 1.24
N TRP A 86 13.75 -10.73 0.75
CA TRP A 86 12.50 -10.91 0.01
C TRP A 86 12.70 -11.92 -1.14
N THR A 87 11.80 -12.89 -1.23
CA THR A 87 11.82 -13.91 -2.26
C THR A 87 10.53 -13.89 -3.08
N THR A 88 10.62 -14.22 -4.37
CA THR A 88 9.43 -14.33 -5.22
C THR A 88 8.64 -15.57 -4.82
N ALA A 89 7.41 -15.38 -4.35
CA ALA A 89 6.50 -16.47 -4.03
C ALA A 89 5.67 -16.87 -5.26
N ALA A 90 5.09 -15.89 -5.96
CA ALA A 90 4.18 -16.17 -7.07
C ALA A 90 4.26 -15.13 -8.19
N ARG A 91 3.84 -15.54 -9.39
CA ARG A 91 3.71 -14.69 -10.57
C ARG A 91 2.35 -14.88 -11.22
N PHE A 92 1.69 -13.76 -11.46
CA PHE A 92 0.41 -13.68 -12.15
C PHE A 92 0.57 -12.83 -13.40
N ASP A 93 0.44 -13.48 -14.56
CA ASP A 93 0.34 -12.79 -15.83
C ASP A 93 -1.15 -12.45 -16.04
N VAL A 94 -1.45 -11.19 -16.34
CA VAL A 94 -2.81 -10.69 -16.61
C VAL A 94 -2.81 -9.90 -17.90
N TYR A 95 -3.89 -10.03 -18.68
CA TYR A 95 -4.10 -9.23 -19.87
C TYR A 95 -5.19 -8.19 -19.58
N ILE A 96 -4.88 -6.92 -19.81
CA ILE A 96 -5.79 -5.79 -19.59
C ILE A 96 -6.31 -5.33 -20.95
N GLU A 97 -7.57 -5.66 -21.24
CA GLU A 97 -8.22 -5.27 -22.51
C GLU A 97 -8.65 -3.80 -22.52
N LYS A 98 -9.10 -3.31 -21.37
CA LYS A 98 -9.63 -1.95 -21.22
C LYS A 98 -9.37 -1.44 -19.81
N ILE A 99 -9.00 -0.16 -19.71
CA ILE A 99 -8.92 0.57 -18.45
C ILE A 99 -10.28 1.24 -18.24
N ILE A 100 -11.02 0.76 -17.23
CA ILE A 100 -12.38 1.22 -16.95
C ILE A 100 -12.35 2.54 -16.16
N GLU A 101 -11.43 2.64 -15.19
CA GLU A 101 -11.26 3.82 -14.35
C GLU A 101 -9.76 4.11 -14.18
N SER A 102 -9.38 5.39 -14.22
CA SER A 102 -8.05 5.83 -13.83
C SER A 102 -7.97 5.82 -12.32
N LEU A 103 -7.47 4.73 -11.78
CA LEU A 103 -7.19 4.59 -10.36
C LEU A 103 -5.67 4.72 -10.17
N TYR A 104 -5.27 5.46 -9.15
CA TYR A 104 -3.89 5.44 -8.67
C TYR A 104 -3.94 4.84 -7.27
N TYR A 105 -2.97 4.03 -6.90
CA TYR A 105 -2.80 3.60 -5.51
C TYR A 105 -1.63 4.35 -4.88
N PRO A 106 -1.77 4.85 -3.65
CA PRO A 106 -0.69 5.57 -2.99
C PRO A 106 0.58 4.72 -2.87
N ILE A 107 1.73 5.37 -3.04
CA ILE A 107 3.02 4.69 -2.90
C ILE A 107 3.33 4.52 -1.42
N THR A 108 3.51 3.28 -0.98
CA THR A 108 3.83 2.95 0.42
C THR A 108 5.28 2.47 0.59
N THR A 109 5.95 2.81 1.69
CA THR A 109 7.30 2.29 2.02
C THR A 109 7.29 0.82 2.46
N ASN A 110 8.48 0.20 2.49
CA ASN A 110 8.65 -1.14 3.06
C ASN A 110 8.21 -1.21 4.54
N ILE A 111 8.37 -0.11 5.29
CA ILE A 111 7.94 -0.01 6.69
C ILE A 111 6.42 -0.20 6.80
N PHE A 112 5.64 0.36 5.87
CA PHE A 112 4.19 0.18 5.82
C PHE A 112 3.81 -1.32 5.82
N ASN A 113 4.47 -2.11 4.96
CA ASN A 113 4.26 -3.56 4.91
C ASN A 113 4.83 -4.26 6.16
N ALA A 114 5.97 -3.80 6.67
CA ALA A 114 6.61 -4.39 7.84
C ALA A 114 5.75 -4.29 9.11
N LEU A 115 5.08 -3.15 9.28
CA LEU A 115 4.16 -2.88 10.38
C LEU A 115 2.73 -3.36 10.10
N ARG A 116 2.47 -3.99 8.95
CA ARG A 116 1.13 -4.45 8.53
C ARG A 116 0.11 -3.31 8.56
N CYS A 117 0.52 -2.13 8.11
CA CYS A 117 -0.40 -0.99 8.03
C CYS A 117 -1.54 -1.29 7.07
N GLN A 118 -2.67 -0.63 7.28
CA GLN A 118 -3.83 -0.68 6.41
C GLN A 118 -4.27 0.74 6.07
N LEU A 119 -4.22 1.09 4.79
CA LEU A 119 -4.84 2.31 4.30
C LEU A 119 -6.34 2.06 4.17
N ILE A 120 -7.16 2.81 4.92
CA ILE A 120 -8.62 2.69 4.93
C ILE A 120 -9.22 3.69 3.93
N THR A 121 -8.82 4.95 4.00
CA THR A 121 -9.24 5.97 3.03
C THR A 121 -8.26 7.15 2.94
N PRO A 122 -8.13 7.81 1.77
CA PRO A 122 -8.64 7.35 0.48
C PRO A 122 -7.74 6.28 -0.13
N MET A 123 -8.35 5.24 -0.72
CA MET A 123 -7.59 4.23 -1.47
C MET A 123 -7.19 4.70 -2.87
N ASN A 124 -7.94 5.65 -3.43
CA ASN A 124 -7.52 6.33 -4.65
C ASN A 124 -6.45 7.37 -4.30
N GLY A 125 -5.29 7.15 -4.86
CA GLY A 125 -4.13 8.01 -4.78
C GLY A 125 -4.23 9.27 -5.62
N ILE A 126 -5.21 9.39 -6.53
CA ILE A 126 -5.50 10.65 -7.24
C ILE A 126 -6.43 11.48 -6.37
N LEU A 127 -5.91 12.61 -5.88
CA LEU A 127 -6.71 13.62 -5.19
C LEU A 127 -7.02 14.75 -6.18
N ALA A 128 -8.26 15.22 -6.25
CA ALA A 128 -8.61 16.33 -7.13
C ALA A 128 -8.22 17.67 -6.49
N LYS A 129 -7.64 18.60 -7.26
CA LYS A 129 -7.17 19.92 -6.78
C LYS A 129 -8.15 20.68 -5.89
N LYS A 130 -9.45 20.61 -6.17
CA LYS A 130 -10.52 21.30 -5.41
C LYS A 130 -11.26 20.41 -4.41
N SER A 131 -10.84 19.16 -4.28
CA SER A 131 -11.50 18.13 -3.47
C SER A 131 -10.44 17.22 -2.87
N LEU A 132 -9.53 17.83 -2.09
CA LEU A 132 -8.71 17.05 -1.17
C LEU A 132 -9.65 16.23 -0.26
N PRO A 133 -9.26 15.00 0.09
CA PRO A 133 -10.04 14.20 1.02
C PRO A 133 -10.09 14.95 2.36
N GLU A 134 -11.26 14.99 2.98
CA GLU A 134 -11.41 15.63 4.30
C GLU A 134 -10.48 14.94 5.32
N ASP A 135 -10.36 13.62 5.19
CA ASP A 135 -9.64 12.76 6.12
C ASP A 135 -8.79 11.71 5.38
N ILE A 136 -7.57 11.50 5.86
CA ILE A 136 -6.80 10.26 5.64
C ILE A 136 -7.01 9.37 6.86
N ILE A 137 -7.57 8.18 6.65
CA ILE A 137 -7.77 7.18 7.71
C ILE A 137 -6.88 5.99 7.44
N ILE A 138 -6.09 5.63 8.44
CA ILE A 138 -5.10 4.56 8.38
C ILE A 138 -5.09 3.78 9.68
N ARG A 139 -4.90 2.47 9.56
CA ARG A 139 -4.57 1.60 10.68
C ARG A 139 -3.07 1.36 10.70
N VAL A 140 -2.43 1.72 11.80
CA VAL A 140 -1.00 1.54 12.01
C VAL A 140 -0.81 0.84 13.36
N PRO A 141 -0.57 -0.48 13.36
CA PRO A 141 -0.27 -1.19 14.60
C PRO A 141 1.02 -0.68 15.24
N CYS A 142 1.08 -0.75 16.57
CA CYS A 142 2.30 -0.49 17.35
C CYS A 142 2.89 0.93 17.21
N VAL A 143 2.10 1.90 16.75
CA VAL A 143 2.40 3.33 16.91
C VAL A 143 1.54 3.93 18.01
N ARG A 144 2.06 4.99 18.62
CA ARG A 144 1.36 5.80 19.61
C ARG A 144 0.69 6.99 18.93
N ASP A 145 1.45 7.66 18.08
CA ASP A 145 1.04 8.91 17.42
C ASP A 145 1.38 8.84 15.93
N ILE A 146 0.62 9.59 15.12
CA ILE A 146 0.94 9.81 13.71
C ILE A 146 0.97 11.31 13.41
N GLN A 147 1.82 11.69 12.47
CA GLN A 147 1.91 13.03 11.91
C GLN A 147 1.88 12.95 10.39
N LEU A 148 1.11 13.80 9.74
CA LEU A 148 1.14 13.99 8.30
C LEU A 148 1.97 15.22 7.99
N GLN A 149 3.06 15.03 7.28
CA GLN A 149 3.83 16.10 6.67
C GLN A 149 3.32 16.35 5.26
N ILE A 150 3.00 17.60 4.95
CA ILE A 150 2.57 18.05 3.62
C ILE A 150 3.64 19.01 3.11
N ASP A 151 4.31 18.61 2.02
CA ASP A 151 5.32 19.40 1.28
C ASP A 151 6.41 19.99 2.15
N GLU A 152 6.89 19.16 3.08
CA GLU A 152 7.96 19.47 4.01
C GLU A 152 7.65 20.63 4.99
N LYS A 153 6.45 21.20 4.94
CA LYS A 153 6.10 22.45 5.64
C LYS A 153 5.00 22.29 6.68
N THR A 154 3.94 21.54 6.37
CA THR A 154 2.78 21.43 7.26
C THR A 154 2.82 20.11 7.99
N LEU A 155 2.90 20.14 9.32
CA LEU A 155 2.75 18.96 10.16
C LEU A 155 1.37 18.95 10.80
N VAL A 156 0.59 17.93 10.48
CA VAL A 156 -0.74 17.71 11.06
C VAL A 156 -0.66 16.48 11.94
N THR A 157 -1.00 16.59 13.22
CA THR A 157 -1.10 15.43 14.10
C THR A 157 -2.40 14.69 13.82
N GLY A 158 -2.35 13.37 13.72
CA GLY A 158 -3.55 12.55 13.57
C GLY A 158 -4.25 12.31 14.90
N ASP A 159 -5.58 12.26 14.84
CA ASP A 159 -6.43 11.87 15.95
C ASP A 159 -6.50 10.35 16.01
N CYS A 160 -6.23 9.74 17.17
CA CYS A 160 -6.53 8.32 17.39
C CYS A 160 -8.04 8.16 17.49
N LEU A 161 -8.63 7.39 16.57
CA LEU A 161 -10.07 7.10 16.57
C LEU A 161 -10.37 5.92 17.50
N GLN A 162 -9.64 4.82 17.34
CA GLN A 162 -9.82 3.60 18.11
C GLN A 162 -8.61 2.69 17.93
N ASN A 163 -8.11 2.13 19.05
CA ASN A 163 -7.00 1.18 19.07
C ASN A 163 -5.75 1.75 18.34
N ASP A 164 -5.56 1.31 17.10
CA ASP A 164 -4.46 1.57 16.18
C ASP A 164 -4.94 2.27 14.90
N ILE A 165 -6.18 2.78 14.87
CA ILE A 165 -6.77 3.52 13.76
C ILE A 165 -6.67 5.01 14.03
N TYR A 166 -6.11 5.72 13.06
CA TYR A 166 -5.88 7.15 13.13
C TYR A 166 -6.54 7.87 11.97
N ARG A 167 -6.98 9.09 12.23
CA ARG A 167 -7.50 10.04 11.25
C ARG A 167 -6.61 11.26 11.18
N VAL A 168 -6.18 11.64 9.99
CA VAL A 168 -5.53 12.93 9.78
C VAL A 168 -6.41 13.82 8.91
N LYS A 169 -6.82 14.95 9.48
CA LYS A 169 -7.61 15.97 8.79
C LYS A 169 -6.72 16.83 7.92
N ILE A 170 -7.02 16.94 6.63
CA ILE A 170 -6.24 17.80 5.75
C ILE A 170 -6.71 19.25 5.95
N PRO A 171 -5.82 20.19 6.33
CA PRO A 171 -6.23 21.57 6.57
C PRO A 171 -6.68 22.24 5.26
N PRO A 172 -7.70 23.13 5.29
CA PRO A 172 -8.18 23.82 4.10
C PRO A 172 -7.15 24.75 3.44
N SER A 173 -6.08 25.09 4.17
CA SER A 173 -5.05 26.06 3.80
C SER A 173 -3.84 25.47 3.06
N VAL A 174 -3.88 24.20 2.66
CA VAL A 174 -2.82 23.61 1.82
C VAL A 174 -2.86 24.31 0.45
N ASP A 175 -1.82 25.08 0.16
CA ASP A 175 -1.67 25.87 -1.08
C ASP A 175 -1.77 24.97 -2.33
N ASP A 176 -2.29 25.55 -3.40
CA ASP A 176 -2.58 24.95 -4.70
C ASP A 176 -1.35 24.34 -5.43
N HIS A 177 -0.16 24.48 -4.85
CA HIS A 177 1.16 24.21 -5.46
C HIS A 177 2.02 23.16 -4.73
N SER A 178 1.54 22.58 -3.64
CA SER A 178 2.30 21.66 -2.76
C SER A 178 1.60 20.28 -2.76
N ARG A 179 2.29 19.18 -3.15
CA ARG A 179 1.68 17.87 -3.45
C ARG A 179 2.47 16.60 -3.06
N ASN A 180 3.22 16.59 -1.96
CA ASN A 180 3.69 15.34 -1.34
C ASN A 180 3.15 15.20 0.09
N PHE A 181 2.31 14.19 0.28
CA PHE A 181 1.84 13.77 1.61
C PHE A 181 2.79 12.69 2.13
N VAL A 182 3.32 12.88 3.33
CA VAL A 182 4.19 11.92 4.01
C VAL A 182 3.60 11.67 5.38
N LEU A 183 3.10 10.45 5.62
CA LEU A 183 2.72 10.07 6.96
C LEU A 183 3.97 9.63 7.74
N MET A 184 4.09 10.07 8.97
CA MET A 184 5.15 9.72 9.91
C MET A 184 4.48 9.06 11.12
N GLY A 185 4.94 7.87 11.50
CA GLY A 185 4.44 7.15 12.67
C GLY A 185 5.48 7.15 13.79
N LEU A 186 5.05 7.45 15.02
CA LEU A 186 5.87 7.35 16.23
C LEU A 186 5.54 6.07 16.99
N CYS A 187 6.52 5.18 17.19
CA CYS A 187 6.32 3.92 17.93
C CYS A 187 6.42 4.06 19.45
N PHE A 188 5.93 3.05 20.17
CA PHE A 188 5.92 2.99 21.64
C PHE A 188 7.32 2.94 22.31
N ASN A 189 8.38 2.58 21.57
CA ASN A 189 9.75 2.51 22.07
C ASN A 189 10.56 3.79 21.77
N ASP A 190 9.89 4.92 21.52
CA ASP A 190 10.49 6.19 21.08
C ASP A 190 11.35 6.09 19.80
N MET A 191 11.19 5.00 19.03
CA MET A 191 11.73 4.89 17.67
C MET A 191 10.76 5.52 16.68
N TYR A 192 11.29 6.34 15.78
CA TYR A 192 10.54 6.98 14.71
C TYR A 192 10.65 6.13 13.44
N TYR A 193 9.52 5.89 12.79
CA TYR A 193 9.50 5.29 11.47
C TYR A 193 8.66 6.13 10.50
N SER A 194 9.23 6.41 9.33
CA SER A 194 8.54 7.16 8.29
C SER A 194 7.72 6.22 7.42
N ILE A 195 6.40 6.30 7.55
CA ILE A 195 5.43 5.56 6.74
C ILE A 195 5.00 6.46 5.58
N LEU A 196 5.87 6.63 4.58
CA LEU A 196 5.53 7.45 3.43
C LEU A 196 4.33 6.85 2.69
N ILE A 197 3.30 7.68 2.47
CA ILE A 197 2.13 7.38 1.64
C ILE A 197 1.94 8.54 0.68
N THR A 198 2.44 8.39 -0.54
CA THR A 198 2.40 9.47 -1.53
C THR A 198 1.13 9.41 -2.36
N TYR A 199 0.36 10.50 -2.34
CA TYR A 199 -0.77 10.73 -3.23
C TYR A 199 -0.34 11.60 -4.43
N LYS A 200 -0.92 11.36 -5.60
CA LYS A 200 -0.84 12.22 -6.78
C LYS A 200 -2.01 13.20 -6.73
N ILE A 201 -1.78 14.48 -7.01
CA ILE A 201 -2.89 15.42 -7.13
C ILE A 201 -2.96 15.94 -8.56
N GLU A 202 -4.13 15.84 -9.17
CA GLU A 202 -4.43 16.32 -10.53
C GLU A 202 -5.28 17.60 -10.51
#